data_AF-A0A7S4PDC4-F1
#
_entry.id   AF-A0A7S4PDC4-F1
#
_cell.length_a   1.000
_cell.length_b   1.000
_cell.length_c   1.000
_cell.angle_alpha   90.00
_cell.angle_beta   90.00
_cell.angle_gamma   90.00
#
_symmetry.space_group_name_H-M   'P 1'
#
loop_
_entity.id
_entity.type
_entity.pdbx_description
1 polymer ?
#
loop_
_entity_poly.entity_id
_entity_poly.type
_entity_poly.pdbx_seq_one_letter_code
_entity_poly.pdbx_strand_id
1 'polypeptide(L)'
;VSDLSDITQWKGIHISEAREVTAIWWDSRRLEGSFDFNWVPDSVAYLWLHHNNLRGSVHVENLSANLTAINIGHNNFTGSVSLSNLPDALTHLELGVNKFCGELDLEN
;
A
#
# COMPACT_ATOMS: atom_id res chain seq x y z
N VAL A 1 18.71 5.13 -6.92
CA VAL A 1 17.44 5.35 -7.64
C VAL A 1 17.23 4.12 -8.50
N SER A 2 16.38 3.21 -8.04
CA SER A 2 16.01 2.01 -8.79
C SER A 2 15.38 2.42 -10.11
N ASP A 3 15.86 1.83 -11.19
CA ASP A 3 15.36 2.09 -12.54
C ASP A 3 13.88 1.68 -12.60
N LEU A 4 12.98 2.64 -12.70
CA LEU A 4 11.54 2.42 -12.84
C LEU A 4 11.20 1.76 -14.19
N SER A 5 12.16 1.55 -15.10
CA SER A 5 11.93 0.90 -16.38
C SER A 5 11.35 -0.50 -16.24
N ASP A 6 11.71 -1.26 -15.20
CA ASP A 6 11.25 -2.64 -14.98
C ASP A 6 9.80 -2.70 -14.47
N ILE A 7 9.44 -1.86 -13.49
CA ILE A 7 8.10 -1.89 -12.88
C ILE A 7 6.98 -1.62 -13.90
N THR A 8 7.26 -0.84 -14.95
CA THR A 8 6.28 -0.54 -16.00
C THR A 8 5.78 -1.79 -16.75
N GLN A 9 6.55 -2.88 -16.71
CA GLN A 9 6.20 -4.14 -17.37
C GLN A 9 5.44 -5.11 -16.47
N TRP A 10 5.32 -4.80 -15.16
CA TRP A 10 4.74 -5.73 -14.21
C TRP A 10 3.22 -5.76 -14.39
N LYS A 11 2.65 -6.97 -14.30
CA LYS A 11 1.20 -7.14 -14.41
C LYS A 11 0.50 -6.41 -13.27
N GLY A 12 -0.59 -5.72 -13.60
CA GLY A 12 -1.36 -4.95 -12.63
C GLY A 12 -0.70 -3.64 -12.21
N ILE A 13 0.19 -3.09 -13.04
CA ILE A 13 0.66 -1.71 -12.91
C ILE A 13 -0.10 -0.86 -13.93
N HIS A 14 -0.65 0.27 -13.48
CA HIS A 14 -1.19 1.31 -14.35
C HIS A 14 -0.24 2.50 -14.40
N ILE A 15 -0.04 3.02 -15.61
CA ILE A 15 0.89 4.10 -15.90
C ILE A 15 0.12 5.23 -16.58
N SER A 16 0.32 6.46 -16.10
CA SER A 16 -0.27 7.66 -16.70
C SER A 16 0.39 8.03 -18.04
N GLU A 17 -0.22 8.97 -18.77
CA GLU A 17 0.38 9.56 -19.98
C GLU A 17 1.75 10.22 -19.70
N ALA A 18 1.96 10.70 -18.47
CA ALA A 18 3.22 11.27 -18.01
C ALA A 18 4.32 10.22 -17.70
N ARG A 19 4.04 8.92 -17.95
CA ARG A 19 4.93 7.78 -17.67
C ARG A 19 5.21 7.54 -16.19
N GLU A 20 4.25 7.87 -15.33
CA GLU A 20 4.33 7.65 -13.89
C GLU A 20 3.44 6.48 -13.47
N VAL A 21 3.86 5.70 -12.48
CA VAL A 21 3.04 4.61 -11.93
C VAL A 21 1.98 5.22 -11.00
N THR A 22 0.71 5.12 -11.36
CA THR A 22 -0.37 5.74 -10.57
C THR A 22 -1.28 4.72 -9.89
N ALA A 23 -1.29 3.46 -10.33
CA ALA A 23 -2.00 2.40 -9.63
C ALA A 23 -1.27 1.06 -9.64
N ILE A 24 -1.40 0.33 -8.54
CA ILE A 24 -0.90 -1.03 -8.34
C ILE A 24 -2.09 -1.92 -7.95
N TRP A 25 -2.45 -2.85 -8.82
CA TRP A 25 -3.52 -3.85 -8.65
C TRP A 25 -2.93 -5.23 -8.50
N TRP A 26 -2.51 -5.60 -7.30
CA TRP A 26 -1.89 -6.90 -7.02
C TRP A 26 -2.76 -7.78 -6.11
N ASP A 27 -4.05 -7.50 -6.09
CA ASP A 27 -5.02 -8.25 -5.33
C ASP A 27 -5.19 -9.69 -5.83
N SER A 28 -5.48 -10.61 -4.91
CA SER A 28 -5.80 -12.01 -5.22
C SER A 28 -4.70 -12.78 -5.98
N ARG A 29 -3.42 -12.47 -5.71
CA ARG A 29 -2.26 -13.05 -6.43
C ARG A 29 -1.50 -14.12 -5.67
N ARG A 30 -1.97 -14.50 -4.47
CA ARG A 30 -1.29 -15.43 -3.56
C ARG A 30 0.14 -14.95 -3.23
N LEU A 31 0.36 -13.64 -3.22
CA LEU A 31 1.66 -13.08 -2.85
C LEU A 31 1.97 -13.42 -1.40
N GLU A 32 3.21 -13.80 -1.15
CA GLU A 32 3.72 -14.20 0.17
C GLU A 32 4.91 -13.33 0.55
N GLY A 33 5.32 -13.39 1.82
CA GLY A 33 6.45 -12.62 2.31
C GLY A 33 6.08 -11.22 2.76
N SER A 34 7.10 -10.38 2.99
CA SER A 34 6.90 -9.01 3.45
C SER A 34 6.72 -8.04 2.31
N PHE A 35 5.82 -7.08 2.48
CA PHE A 35 5.68 -5.95 1.57
C PHE A 35 6.42 -4.74 2.15
N ASP A 36 7.45 -4.26 1.46
CA ASP A 36 8.13 -3.02 1.83
C ASP A 36 7.36 -1.83 1.25
N PHE A 37 6.84 -0.93 2.07
CA PHE A 37 6.08 0.21 1.55
C PHE A 37 6.98 1.32 0.98
N ASN A 38 8.28 1.32 1.31
CA ASN A 38 9.23 2.36 0.89
C ASN A 38 9.56 2.34 -0.60
N TRP A 39 9.33 1.22 -1.30
CA TRP A 39 9.60 1.18 -2.74
C TRP A 39 8.44 1.75 -3.57
N VAL A 40 7.24 1.89 -2.98
CA VAL A 40 6.05 2.34 -3.70
C VAL A 40 6.29 3.76 -4.23
N PRO A 41 6.20 4.00 -5.55
CA PRO A 41 6.49 5.31 -6.11
C PRO A 41 5.57 6.40 -5.56
N ASP A 42 6.11 7.61 -5.37
CA ASP A 42 5.35 8.77 -4.87
C ASP A 42 4.17 9.16 -5.78
N SER A 43 4.17 8.76 -7.04
CA SER A 43 3.07 9.01 -7.99
C SER A 43 1.85 8.10 -7.78
N VAL A 44 1.93 7.07 -6.93
CA VAL A 44 0.85 6.10 -6.74
C VAL A 44 -0.32 6.72 -5.99
N ALA A 45 -1.48 6.72 -6.64
CA ALA A 45 -2.76 7.14 -6.06
C ALA A 45 -3.60 5.96 -5.54
N TYR A 46 -3.40 4.76 -6.09
CA TYR A 46 -4.21 3.57 -5.78
C TYR A 46 -3.35 2.34 -5.52
N LEU A 47 -3.45 1.76 -4.32
CA LEU A 47 -2.70 0.56 -3.93
C LEU A 47 -3.64 -0.56 -3.46
N TRP A 48 -3.78 -1.62 -4.26
CA TRP A 48 -4.64 -2.77 -3.98
C TRP A 48 -3.80 -4.03 -3.81
N LEU A 49 -3.65 -4.48 -2.56
CA LEU A 49 -2.89 -5.67 -2.17
C LEU A 49 -3.77 -6.73 -1.48
N HIS A 50 -5.08 -6.50 -1.41
CA HIS A 50 -6.00 -7.35 -0.68
C HIS A 50 -6.11 -8.78 -1.21
N HIS A 51 -6.53 -9.72 -0.34
CA HIS A 51 -6.61 -11.15 -0.65
C HIS A 51 -5.26 -11.77 -1.06
N ASN A 52 -4.22 -11.52 -0.27
CA ASN A 52 -2.91 -12.16 -0.42
C ASN A 52 -2.47 -12.81 0.91
N ASN A 53 -1.26 -13.36 0.93
CA ASN A 53 -0.63 -13.93 2.13
C ASN A 53 0.51 -13.03 2.63
N LEU A 54 0.46 -11.72 2.33
CA LEU A 54 1.51 -10.76 2.71
C LEU A 54 1.55 -10.60 4.22
N ARG A 55 2.74 -10.38 4.76
CA ARG A 55 3.02 -10.23 6.20
C ARG A 55 3.94 -9.03 6.46
N GLY A 56 4.21 -8.76 7.74
CA GLY A 56 5.06 -7.65 8.17
C GLY A 56 4.27 -6.56 8.85
N SER A 57 4.95 -5.48 9.23
CA SER A 57 4.34 -4.26 9.79
C SER A 57 4.00 -3.27 8.69
N VAL A 58 2.99 -2.45 8.94
CA VAL A 58 2.58 -1.37 8.05
C VAL A 58 2.99 -0.06 8.70
N HIS A 59 3.80 0.71 7.98
CA HIS A 59 4.28 2.03 8.37
C HIS A 59 3.58 3.04 7.48
N VAL A 60 2.46 3.60 7.96
CA VAL A 60 1.64 4.49 7.14
C VAL A 60 2.37 5.78 6.78
N GLU A 61 3.38 6.16 7.58
CA GLU A 61 4.27 7.29 7.32
C GLU A 61 5.06 7.15 6.00
N ASN A 62 5.18 5.94 5.47
CA ASN A 62 5.87 5.66 4.20
C ASN A 62 4.91 5.59 3.01
N LEU A 63 3.62 5.88 3.20
CA LEU A 63 2.67 5.94 2.10
C LEU A 63 2.88 7.22 1.29
N SER A 64 2.70 7.11 -0.03
CA SER A 64 2.77 8.27 -0.91
C SER A 64 1.81 9.37 -0.46
N ALA A 65 2.27 10.63 -0.50
CA ALA A 65 1.44 11.80 -0.27
C ALA A 65 0.27 11.93 -1.26
N ASN A 66 0.37 11.31 -2.44
CA ASN A 66 -0.69 11.29 -3.46
C ASN A 66 -1.67 10.13 -3.29
N LEU A 67 -1.45 9.24 -2.31
CA LEU A 67 -2.25 8.05 -2.13
C LEU A 67 -3.69 8.42 -1.75
N THR A 68 -4.62 8.07 -2.63
CA THR A 68 -6.04 8.36 -2.48
C THR A 68 -6.80 7.16 -1.93
N ALA A 69 -6.39 5.95 -2.29
CA ALA A 69 -6.99 4.72 -1.79
C ALA A 69 -5.96 3.61 -1.57
N ILE A 70 -6.08 2.93 -0.43
CA ILE A 70 -5.32 1.73 -0.11
C ILE A 70 -6.22 0.63 0.43
N ASN A 71 -6.05 -0.57 -0.12
CA ASN A 71 -6.68 -1.77 0.40
C ASN A 71 -5.64 -2.89 0.55
N ILE A 72 -5.29 -3.18 1.80
CA ILE A 72 -4.41 -4.29 2.19
C ILE A 72 -5.14 -5.33 3.04
N GLY A 73 -6.48 -5.29 3.04
CA GLY A 73 -7.29 -6.24 3.78
C GLY A 73 -7.12 -7.68 3.34
N HIS A 74 -7.56 -8.64 4.15
CA HIS A 74 -7.40 -10.07 3.85
C HIS A 74 -5.94 -10.47 3.58
N ASN A 75 -5.07 -10.16 4.54
CA ASN A 75 -3.65 -10.50 4.54
C ASN A 75 -3.21 -11.00 5.93
N ASN A 76 -1.90 -11.13 6.16
CA ASN A 76 -1.28 -11.51 7.42
C ASN A 76 -0.41 -10.38 8.01
N PHE A 77 -0.72 -9.11 7.75
CA PHE A 77 -0.01 -7.98 8.36
C PHE A 77 -0.23 -7.96 9.88
N THR A 78 0.80 -7.55 10.62
CA THR A 78 0.88 -7.61 12.08
C THR A 78 1.40 -6.30 12.65
N GLY A 79 1.32 -6.14 13.98
CA GLY A 79 1.78 -4.94 14.68
C GLY A 79 0.69 -3.89 14.83
N SER A 80 1.07 -2.76 15.43
CA SER A 80 0.19 -1.60 15.57
C SER A 80 0.20 -0.74 14.31
N VAL A 81 -0.93 -0.09 14.06
CA VAL A 81 -1.10 0.87 12.97
C VAL A 81 -1.44 2.21 13.60
N SER A 82 -0.56 3.19 13.45
CA SER A 82 -0.87 4.59 13.76
C SER A 82 -1.62 5.19 12.58
N LEU A 83 -2.66 5.98 12.81
CA LEU A 83 -3.39 6.70 11.76
C LEU A 83 -3.13 8.22 11.79
N SER A 84 -2.23 8.69 12.66
CA SER A 84 -1.98 10.11 12.89
C SER A 84 -1.28 10.82 11.72
N ASN A 85 -0.67 10.07 10.80
CA ASN A 85 0.09 10.61 9.66
C ASN A 85 -0.36 10.00 8.32
N LEU A 86 -1.66 9.81 8.13
CA LEU A 86 -2.18 9.39 6.82
C LEU A 86 -2.02 10.52 5.79
N PRO A 87 -1.79 10.21 4.50
CA PRO A 87 -1.77 11.21 3.45
C PRO A 87 -3.06 12.03 3.40
N ASP A 88 -2.96 13.35 3.25
CA ASP A 88 -4.12 14.26 3.17
C ASP A 88 -5.09 13.91 2.04
N ALA A 89 -4.58 13.31 0.95
CA ALA A 89 -5.38 12.88 -0.20
C ALA A 89 -6.18 11.59 0.06
N LEU A 90 -5.92 10.88 1.17
CA LEU A 90 -6.47 9.56 1.42
C LEU A 90 -7.97 9.63 1.75
N THR A 91 -8.77 8.97 0.93
CA THR A 91 -10.24 8.91 1.09
C THR A 91 -10.75 7.49 1.35
N HIS A 92 -9.90 6.48 1.15
CA HIS A 92 -10.26 5.08 1.33
C HIS A 92 -9.11 4.28 1.95
N LEU A 93 -9.37 3.68 3.11
CA LEU A 93 -8.42 2.87 3.88
C LEU A 93 -9.10 1.57 4.31
N GLU A 94 -8.64 0.44 3.77
CA GLU A 94 -9.11 -0.90 4.16
C GLU A 94 -7.94 -1.74 4.69
N LEU A 95 -8.02 -2.08 5.99
CA LEU A 95 -7.02 -2.81 6.76
C LEU A 95 -7.57 -4.12 7.34
N GLY A 96 -8.87 -4.37 7.20
CA GLY A 96 -9.59 -5.45 7.85
C GLY A 96 -9.10 -6.84 7.46
N VAL A 97 -9.42 -7.83 8.30
CA VAL A 97 -9.02 -9.23 8.08
C VAL A 97 -7.49 -9.35 7.94
N ASN A 98 -6.79 -8.79 8.92
CA ASN A 98 -5.35 -8.91 9.14
C ASN A 98 -5.09 -9.36 10.59
N LYS A 99 -3.83 -9.37 11.02
CA LYS A 99 -3.39 -9.73 12.38
C LYS A 99 -2.82 -8.52 13.13
N PHE A 100 -3.34 -7.32 12.85
CA PHE A 100 -2.98 -6.10 13.57
C PHE A 100 -3.36 -6.22 15.05
N CYS A 101 -2.59 -5.55 15.90
CA CYS A 101 -2.77 -5.55 17.34
C CYS A 101 -2.33 -4.20 17.94
N GLY A 102 -2.56 -4.00 19.24
CA GLY A 102 -2.24 -2.74 19.91
C GLY A 102 -3.39 -1.74 19.87
N GLU A 103 -3.06 -0.49 20.13
CA GLU A 103 -4.02 0.60 20.24
C GLU A 103 -4.14 1.34 18.91
N LEU A 104 -5.35 1.81 18.63
CA LEU A 104 -5.63 2.68 17.50
C LEU A 104 -5.44 4.11 17.97
N ASP A 105 -4.36 4.74 17.49
CA ASP A 105 -4.14 6.17 17.71
C ASP A 105 -4.93 6.97 16.66
N LEU A 106 -5.91 7.74 17.14
CA LEU A 106 -6.78 8.62 16.35
C LEU A 106 -6.50 10.10 16.66
N GLU A 107 -5.46 10.41 17.43
CA GLU A 107 -5.12 11.79 17.74
C GLU A 107 -4.45 12.44 16.50
N ASN A 108 -5.04 13.55 16.06
CA ASN A 108 -4.55 14.46 15.02
C ASN A 108 -3.70 15.56 15.64
#